data_AF-A0A5K0ZR19-F1
#
_entry.id   AF-A0A5K0ZR19-F1
#
_cell.length_a   1.000
_cell.length_b   1.000
_cell.length_c   1.000
_cell.angle_alpha   90.00
_cell.angle_beta   90.00
_cell.angle_gamma   90.00
#
_symmetry.space_group_name_H-M   'P 1'
#
loop_
_entity.id
_entity.type
_entity.pdbx_description
1 polymer ?
#
loop_
_entity_poly.entity_id
_entity_poly.type
_entity_poly.pdbx_seq_one_letter_code
_entity_poly.pdbx_strand_id
1 'polypeptide(L)'
;MASLSVFPAAFAMSLLCFSHLALAFPGDYYWGGNYDLCPGFYEYTCPQVNEIVMSVLETAVSQNPRIAAALVRLHFHDCFVQ
;
A
#
# COMPACT_ATOMS: atom_id res chain seq x y z
N MET A 1 1.16 38.75 -25.73
CA MET A 1 1.88 39.24 -24.52
C MET A 1 1.13 38.94 -23.21
N ALA A 2 0.08 38.10 -23.23
CA ALA A 2 -0.67 37.69 -22.03
C ALA A 2 -0.20 36.36 -21.43
N SER A 3 0.87 35.75 -21.96
CA SER A 3 1.37 34.43 -21.52
C SER A 3 2.44 34.50 -20.42
N LEU A 4 3.06 35.67 -20.17
CA LEU A 4 4.05 35.85 -19.10
C LEU A 4 3.43 35.96 -17.69
N SER A 5 2.14 36.29 -17.57
CA SER A 5 1.39 36.30 -16.29
C SER A 5 0.77 34.94 -15.94
N VAL A 6 0.79 33.97 -16.86
CA VAL A 6 0.21 32.63 -16.67
C VAL A 6 1.16 31.69 -15.92
N PHE A 7 2.48 31.90 -16.05
CA PHE A 7 3.51 31.12 -15.37
C PHE A 7 3.43 31.15 -13.82
N PRO A 8 3.31 32.32 -13.15
CA PRO A 8 3.24 32.35 -11.69
C PRO A 8 1.91 31.79 -11.16
N ALA A 9 0.82 31.96 -11.92
CA ALA A 9 -0.48 31.37 -11.59
C ALA A 9 -0.46 29.84 -11.70
N ALA A 10 0.19 29.28 -12.73
CA ALA A 10 0.36 27.84 -12.88
C ALA A 10 1.25 27.23 -11.77
N PHE A 11 2.29 27.94 -11.33
CA PHE A 11 3.15 27.51 -10.24
C PHE A 11 2.44 27.55 -8.88
N ALA A 12 1.66 28.60 -8.62
CA ALA A 12 0.81 28.71 -7.43
C ALA A 12 -0.26 27.62 -7.38
N MET A 13 -0.88 27.30 -8.53
CA MET A 13 -1.85 26.19 -8.64
C MET A 13 -1.20 24.82 -8.36
N SER A 14 0.05 24.61 -8.77
CA SER A 14 0.79 23.38 -8.46
C SER A 14 1.08 23.27 -6.95
N LEU A 15 1.58 24.33 -6.32
CA LEU A 15 1.88 24.34 -4.88
C LEU A 15 0.64 24.15 -4.00
N LEU A 16 -0.49 24.74 -4.38
CA LEU A 16 -1.78 24.55 -3.70
C LEU A 16 -2.33 23.12 -3.91
N CYS A 17 -2.01 22.48 -5.03
CA CYS A 17 -2.36 21.09 -5.29
C CYS A 17 -1.52 20.13 -4.43
N PHE A 18 -0.22 20.40 -4.28
CA PHE A 18 0.68 19.62 -3.39
C PHE A 18 0.33 19.75 -1.90
N SER A 19 -0.10 20.93 -1.44
CA SER A 19 -0.53 21.12 -0.04
C SER A 19 -1.89 20.44 0.25
N HIS A 20 -2.81 20.42 -0.72
CA HIS A 20 -4.04 19.63 -0.62
C HIS A 20 -3.77 18.12 -0.66
N LEU A 21 -2.74 17.67 -1.38
CA LEU A 21 -2.33 16.26 -1.42
C LEU A 21 -1.71 15.80 -0.09
N ALA A 22 -1.03 16.68 0.64
CA ALA A 22 -0.53 16.38 1.99
C ALA A 22 -1.65 16.18 3.03
N LEU A 23 -2.78 16.89 2.89
CA LEU A 23 -4.00 16.61 3.65
C LEU A 23 -4.75 15.37 3.15
N ALA A 24 -4.44 14.90 1.94
CA ALA A 24 -4.97 13.66 1.35
C ALA A 24 -4.18 12.40 1.75
N PHE A 25 -3.11 12.52 2.55
CA PHE A 25 -2.55 11.41 3.32
C PHE A 25 -2.88 11.57 4.82
N PRO A 26 -4.15 11.41 5.23
CA PRO A 26 -4.42 11.07 6.60
C PRO A 26 -3.83 9.68 6.81
N GLY A 27 -2.65 9.59 7.43
CA GLY A 27 -2.14 8.31 7.92
C GLY A 27 -3.19 7.73 8.86
N ASP A 28 -3.87 6.70 8.37
CA ASP A 28 -4.80 5.73 8.98
C ASP A 28 -5.27 5.96 10.44
N TYR A 29 -5.78 7.15 10.78
CA TYR A 29 -6.47 7.38 12.06
C TYR A 29 -7.95 6.97 12.01
N TYR A 30 -8.26 5.80 11.45
CA TYR A 30 -9.60 5.19 11.59
C TYR A 30 -9.47 3.73 12.03
N TRP A 31 -9.36 3.56 13.35
CA TRP A 31 -9.43 2.26 14.04
C TRP A 31 -10.90 1.81 14.14
N GLY A 32 -11.38 1.17 13.08
CA GLY A 32 -12.74 0.66 12.96
C GLY A 32 -12.80 -0.86 12.83
N GLY A 33 -12.72 -1.56 13.97
CA GLY A 33 -13.43 -2.82 14.24
C GLY A 33 -13.00 -4.09 13.49
N ASN A 34 -12.21 -4.93 14.15
CA ASN A 34 -12.56 -6.21 14.78
C ASN A 34 -11.32 -6.56 15.62
N TYR A 35 -11.49 -7.03 16.84
CA TYR A 35 -10.41 -7.15 17.84
C TYR A 35 -9.13 -7.79 17.26
N ASP A 36 -8.07 -6.98 17.17
CA ASP A 36 -6.67 -7.36 16.99
C ASP A 36 -6.08 -7.57 15.56
N LEU A 37 -6.49 -6.79 14.55
CA LEU A 37 -5.73 -6.66 13.30
C LEU A 37 -5.48 -5.18 12.94
N CYS A 38 -4.23 -4.86 12.57
CA CYS A 38 -3.81 -3.52 12.17
C CYS A 38 -2.91 -3.58 10.93
N PRO A 39 -3.14 -2.71 9.91
CA PRO A 39 -2.13 -2.44 8.90
C PRO A 39 -0.83 -2.00 9.57
N GLY A 40 0.31 -2.61 9.23
CA GLY A 40 1.59 -2.26 9.86
C GLY A 40 1.84 -2.89 11.24
N PHE A 41 1.11 -3.93 11.63
CA PHE A 41 1.35 -4.65 12.90
C PHE A 41 2.83 -5.03 13.14
N TYR A 42 3.58 -5.31 12.07
CA TYR A 42 4.99 -5.70 12.12
C TYR A 42 5.98 -4.54 11.90
N GLU A 43 5.54 -3.29 11.77
CA GLU A 43 6.43 -2.18 11.40
C GLU A 43 7.62 -2.00 12.35
N TYR A 44 7.42 -2.22 13.66
CA TYR A 44 8.48 -2.07 14.66
C TYR A 44 9.19 -3.38 15.03
N THR A 45 8.53 -4.53 14.87
CA THR A 45 9.07 -5.84 15.27
C THR A 45 9.79 -6.53 14.12
N CYS A 46 9.28 -6.38 12.90
CA CYS A 46 9.86 -6.92 11.67
C CYS A 46 9.53 -6.00 10.48
N PRO A 47 10.23 -4.87 10.33
CA PRO A 47 9.94 -3.87 9.29
C PRO A 47 10.08 -4.44 7.86
N GLN A 48 10.90 -5.48 7.71
CA GLN A 48 11.16 -6.11 6.41
C GLN A 48 10.23 -7.29 6.10
N VAL A 49 9.21 -7.56 6.93
CA VAL A 49 8.35 -8.74 6.76
C VAL A 49 7.77 -8.82 5.34
N ASN A 50 7.30 -7.70 4.80
CA ASN A 50 6.72 -7.66 3.46
C ASN A 50 7.79 -7.92 2.38
N GLU A 51 8.96 -7.32 2.51
CA GLU A 51 10.09 -7.54 1.59
C GLU A 51 10.52 -9.01 1.56
N ILE A 52 10.69 -9.62 2.73
CA ILE A 52 11.10 -11.02 2.88
C ILE A 52 10.05 -11.93 2.23
N VAL A 53 8.77 -11.78 2.59
CA VAL A 53 7.68 -12.60 2.04
C VAL A 53 7.60 -12.46 0.52
N MET A 54 7.69 -11.24 -0.02
CA MET A 54 7.62 -11.00 -1.46
C MET A 54 8.83 -11.60 -2.20
N SER A 55 10.05 -11.47 -1.67
CA SER A 55 11.25 -12.03 -2.32
C SER A 55 11.19 -13.56 -2.47
N VAL A 56 10.69 -14.24 -1.44
CA VAL A 56 10.49 -15.70 -1.46
C VAL A 56 9.37 -16.08 -2.41
N LEU A 57 8.26 -15.33 -2.38
CA LEU A 57 7.11 -15.57 -3.26
C LEU A 57 7.49 -15.40 -4.73
N GLU A 58 8.20 -14.33 -5.09
CA GLU A 58 8.68 -14.08 -6.45
C GLU A 58 9.58 -15.22 -6.95
N THR A 59 10.50 -15.68 -6.11
CA THR A 59 11.36 -16.82 -6.43
C THR A 59 10.53 -18.08 -6.67
N ALA A 60 9.59 -18.40 -5.78
CA ALA A 60 8.75 -19.59 -5.88
C ALA A 60 7.82 -19.55 -7.11
N VAL A 61 7.22 -18.40 -7.39
CA VAL A 61 6.33 -18.19 -8.54
C VAL A 61 7.10 -18.24 -9.85
N SER A 62 8.33 -17.71 -9.89
CA SER A 62 9.18 -17.78 -11.09
C SER A 62 9.56 -19.23 -11.45
N GLN A 63 9.75 -20.09 -10.44
CA GLN A 63 10.01 -21.51 -10.65
C GLN A 63 8.74 -22.28 -11.04
N ASN A 64 7.60 -21.94 -10.42
CA ASN A 64 6.32 -22.55 -10.72
C ASN A 64 5.16 -21.55 -10.56
N PRO A 65 4.57 -21.04 -11.66
CA PRO A 65 3.52 -20.02 -11.58
C PRO A 65 2.23 -20.53 -10.91
N ARG A 66 2.03 -21.85 -10.81
CA ARG A 66 0.88 -22.45 -10.10
C ARG A 66 0.93 -22.17 -8.59
N ILE A 67 2.09 -21.86 -8.01
CA ILE A 67 2.23 -21.61 -6.57
C ILE A 67 1.39 -20.41 -6.11
N ALA A 68 1.29 -19.35 -6.91
CA ALA A 68 0.45 -18.20 -6.56
C ALA A 68 -1.01 -18.61 -6.33
N ALA A 69 -1.59 -19.39 -7.26
CA ALA A 69 -2.95 -19.89 -7.13
C ALA A 69 -3.11 -20.90 -5.98
N ALA A 70 -2.10 -21.73 -5.73
CA ALA A 70 -2.10 -22.69 -4.63
C ALA A 70 -2.11 -22.00 -3.27
N LEU A 71 -1.32 -20.94 -3.08
CA LEU A 71 -1.23 -20.19 -1.82
C LEU A 71 -2.55 -19.48 -1.50
N VAL A 72 -3.18 -18.86 -2.50
CA VAL A 72 -4.51 -18.25 -2.34
C VAL A 72 -5.55 -19.31 -1.98
N ARG A 73 -5.55 -20.46 -2.67
CA ARG A 73 -6.47 -21.57 -2.34
C ARG A 73 -6.25 -22.10 -0.92
N LEU A 74 -5.00 -22.20 -0.48
CA LEU A 74 -4.66 -22.62 0.89
C LEU A 74 -5.20 -21.63 1.91
N HIS A 75 -4.98 -20.33 1.72
CA HIS A 75 -5.52 -19.29 2.60
C HIS A 75 -7.05 -19.37 2.72
N PHE A 76 -7.75 -19.53 1.60
CA PHE A 76 -9.20 -19.73 1.61
C PHE A 76 -9.60 -21.02 2.32
N HIS A 77 -8.87 -22.12 2.11
CA HIS A 77 -9.15 -23.39 2.76
C HIS A 77 -9.02 -23.30 4.29
N ASP A 78 -8.00 -22.61 4.79
CA ASP A 78 -7.77 -22.43 6.23
C ASP A 78 -8.82 -21.53 6.89
N CYS A 79 -9.30 -20.51 6.18
CA CYS A 79 -10.30 -19.59 6.72
C CYS A 79 -11.75 -20.11 6.63
N PHE A 80 -12.07 -20.94 5.63
CA PHE A 80 -13.45 -21.41 5.42
C PHE A 80 -13.76 -22.75 6.12
N VAL A 81 -12.74 -23.53 6.49
CA VAL A 81 -12.92 -24.81 7.19
C VAL A 81 -12.71 -24.58 8.70
N GLN A 82 -13.62 -23.82 9.30
CA GLN A 82 -13.65 -23.54 10.75
C GLN A 82 -14.91 -24.10 11.41
#